data_AF-E9IVU1-F1
#
_entry.id   AF-E9IVU1-F1
#
_cell.length_a   1.000
_cell.length_b   1.000
_cell.length_c   1.000
_cell.angle_alpha   90.00
_cell.angle_beta   90.00
_cell.angle_gamma   90.00
#
_symmetry.space_group_name_H-M   'P 1'
#
loop_
_entity.id
_entity.type
_entity.pdbx_description
1 polymer ?
#
loop_
_entity_poly.entity_id
_entity_poly.type
_entity_poly.pdbx_seq_one_letter_code
_entity_poly.pdbx_strand_id
1 'polypeptide(L)'
;MEKFGMIMLKTLKPILSDLGTYLNKAIPDTRLTISKYADAKFEYLSYCLKVKELDDEEQSCAALQEPLYRVETGNYEYRLVLRCRQEARAKFAKLRSDVLVKLELLDNKHVQDVVWQLHKFAAGLATYYANTRDLLSTVTLFPVEVDLSHSAFQYKSTGPQTLTSEDIDDYESEEKQHSINEELLIDTSNFPPDSIDNT
;
A
#
# COMPACT_ATOMS: atom_id res chain seq x y z
N MET A 1 26.80 11.53 -14.93
CA MET A 1 25.64 10.88 -14.27
C MET A 1 24.30 11.56 -14.58
N GLU A 2 24.18 12.90 -14.56
CA GLU A 2 22.90 13.62 -14.76
C GLU A 2 22.14 13.26 -16.04
N LYS A 3 22.84 13.10 -17.18
CA LYS A 3 22.22 12.75 -18.46
C LYS A 3 21.47 11.41 -18.42
N PHE A 4 22.02 10.41 -17.72
CA PHE A 4 21.36 9.10 -17.54
C PHE A 4 20.16 9.18 -16.61
N GLY A 5 20.24 10.01 -15.56
CA GLY A 5 19.09 10.27 -14.67
C GLY A 5 17.93 10.94 -15.41
N MET A 6 18.21 11.90 -16.29
CA MET A 6 17.19 12.56 -17.10
C MET A 6 16.49 11.62 -18.10
N ILE A 7 17.24 10.69 -18.70
CA ILE A 7 16.68 9.65 -19.59
C ILE A 7 15.76 8.72 -18.78
N MET A 8 16.22 8.28 -17.61
CA MET A 8 15.42 7.43 -16.74
C MET A 8 14.11 8.11 -16.31
N LEU A 9 14.16 9.38 -15.88
CA LEU A 9 12.96 10.15 -15.51
C LEU A 9 11.95 10.26 -16.66
N LYS A 10 12.42 10.42 -17.92
CA LYS A 10 11.55 10.42 -19.09
C LYS A 10 10.85 9.08 -19.29
N THR A 11 11.54 7.97 -19.02
CA THR A 11 10.96 6.61 -19.07
C THR A 11 9.99 6.34 -17.92
N LEU A 12 10.20 6.93 -16.75
CA LEU A 12 9.34 6.78 -15.58
C LEU A 12 8.01 7.53 -15.68
N LYS A 13 7.99 8.68 -16.37
CA LYS A 13 6.81 9.53 -16.50
C LYS A 13 5.55 8.81 -17.05
N PRO A 14 5.63 8.02 -18.14
CA PRO A 14 4.46 7.26 -18.62
C PRO A 14 4.02 6.17 -17.63
N ILE A 15 4.95 5.49 -16.97
CA ILE A 15 4.65 4.46 -15.95
C ILE A 15 3.77 5.06 -14.84
N LEU A 16 4.15 6.24 -14.34
CA LEU A 16 3.40 6.95 -13.32
C LEU A 16 2.03 7.42 -13.82
N SER A 17 1.94 7.88 -15.06
CA SER A 17 0.67 8.31 -15.68
C SER A 17 -0.33 7.16 -15.81
N ASP A 18 0.15 5.98 -16.20
CA ASP A 18 -0.68 4.78 -16.37
C ASP A 18 -1.18 4.26 -15.01
N LEU A 19 -0.29 4.20 -14.01
CA LEU A 19 -0.66 3.84 -12.64
C LEU A 19 -1.64 4.86 -12.05
N GLY A 20 -1.42 6.15 -12.31
CA GLY A 20 -2.32 7.23 -11.93
C GLY A 20 -3.70 7.08 -12.56
N THR A 21 -3.78 6.61 -13.82
CA THR A 21 -5.05 6.32 -14.49
C THR A 21 -5.76 5.12 -13.88
N TYR A 22 -5.02 4.06 -13.53
CA TYR A 22 -5.57 2.90 -12.85
C TYR A 22 -6.17 3.30 -11.49
N LEU A 23 -5.41 4.02 -10.66
CA LEU A 23 -5.82 4.42 -9.32
C LEU A 23 -6.97 5.43 -9.31
N ASN A 24 -6.92 6.44 -10.19
CA ASN A 24 -7.85 7.57 -10.14
C ASN A 24 -9.05 7.44 -11.11
N LYS A 25 -9.04 6.47 -12.03
CA LYS A 25 -10.16 6.26 -12.97
C LYS A 25 -10.72 4.84 -12.91
N ALA A 26 -9.88 3.81 -13.07
CA ALA A 26 -10.37 2.43 -13.16
C ALA A 26 -10.96 1.91 -11.83
N ILE A 27 -10.27 2.14 -10.72
CA ILE A 27 -10.77 1.75 -9.39
C ILE A 27 -12.05 2.51 -9.01
N PRO A 28 -12.12 3.86 -9.14
CA PRO A 28 -13.33 4.61 -8.83
C PRO A 28 -14.55 4.23 -9.67
N ASP A 29 -14.40 3.90 -10.96
CA ASP A 29 -15.51 3.44 -11.80
C ASP A 29 -16.09 2.10 -11.31
N THR A 30 -15.21 1.18 -10.91
CA THR A 30 -15.63 -0.10 -10.34
C THR A 30 -16.30 0.10 -8.98
N ARG A 31 -15.75 0.98 -8.12
CA ARG A 31 -16.36 1.36 -6.84
C ARG A 31 -17.75 1.96 -7.01
N LEU A 32 -17.95 2.81 -8.02
CA LEU A 32 -19.27 3.39 -8.31
C LEU A 32 -20.30 2.31 -8.66
N THR A 33 -19.88 1.28 -9.39
CA THR A 33 -20.75 0.16 -9.76
C THR A 33 -21.09 -0.71 -8.54
N ILE A 34 -20.10 -0.97 -7.68
CA ILE A 34 -20.29 -1.66 -6.41
C ILE A 34 -21.26 -0.89 -5.50
N SER A 35 -21.15 0.44 -5.44
CA SER A 35 -22.08 1.28 -4.67
C SER A 35 -23.52 1.12 -5.15
N LYS A 36 -23.75 1.22 -6.47
CA LYS A 36 -25.09 1.03 -7.06
C LYS A 36 -25.67 -0.36 -6.77
N TYR A 37 -24.82 -1.39 -6.79
CA TYR A 37 -25.22 -2.74 -6.42
C TYR A 37 -25.57 -2.85 -4.92
N ALA A 38 -24.79 -2.21 -4.04
CA ALA A 38 -25.06 -2.20 -2.61
C ALA A 38 -26.41 -1.53 -2.31
N ASP A 39 -26.71 -0.41 -2.96
CA ASP A 39 -28.00 0.28 -2.82
C ASP A 39 -29.16 -0.60 -3.30
N ALA A 40 -29.03 -1.25 -4.46
CA ALA A 40 -30.06 -2.16 -4.98
C ALA A 40 -30.22 -3.43 -4.12
N LYS A 41 -29.14 -3.91 -3.51
CA LYS A 41 -29.19 -5.03 -2.55
C LYS A 41 -29.92 -4.62 -1.29
N PHE A 42 -29.64 -3.43 -0.76
CA PHE A 42 -30.32 -2.89 0.41
C PHE A 42 -31.83 -2.72 0.14
N GLU A 43 -32.18 -2.13 -1.00
CA GLU A 43 -33.58 -1.99 -1.46
C GLU A 43 -34.29 -3.35 -1.58
N TYR A 44 -33.66 -4.36 -2.18
CA TYR A 44 -34.26 -5.69 -2.27
C TYR A 44 -34.44 -6.37 -0.91
N LEU A 45 -33.45 -6.25 -0.02
CA LEU A 45 -33.49 -6.85 1.31
C LEU A 45 -34.50 -6.16 2.22
N SER A 46 -34.69 -4.84 2.11
CA SER A 46 -35.72 -4.13 2.88
C SER A 46 -37.12 -4.60 2.49
N TYR A 47 -37.39 -4.85 1.20
CA TYR A 47 -38.65 -5.46 0.77
C TYR A 47 -38.81 -6.91 1.26
N CYS A 48 -37.74 -7.70 1.30
CA CYS A 48 -37.81 -9.06 1.84
C CYS A 48 -38.15 -9.03 3.34
N LEU A 49 -37.57 -8.10 4.08
CA LEU A 49 -37.88 -7.91 5.50
C LEU A 49 -39.33 -7.48 5.69
N LYS A 50 -39.81 -6.49 4.92
CA LYS A 50 -41.20 -6.01 5.03
C LYS A 50 -42.23 -7.10 4.69
N VAL A 51 -41.97 -7.95 3.69
CA VAL A 51 -42.84 -9.13 3.42
C VAL A 51 -42.87 -10.06 4.63
N LYS A 52 -41.70 -10.35 5.21
CA LYS A 52 -41.61 -11.22 6.38
C LYS A 52 -42.35 -10.64 7.58
N GLU A 53 -42.23 -9.34 7.84
CA GLU A 53 -42.99 -8.66 8.89
C GLU A 53 -44.50 -8.82 8.70
N LEU A 54 -44.99 -8.63 7.46
CA LEU A 54 -46.42 -8.78 7.14
C LEU A 54 -46.92 -10.23 7.27
N ASP A 55 -46.09 -11.21 6.91
CA ASP A 55 -46.37 -12.65 7.07
C ASP A 55 -46.40 -13.02 8.57
N ASP A 56 -45.42 -12.53 9.36
CA ASP A 56 -45.32 -12.79 10.80
C ASP A 56 -46.51 -12.13 11.55
N GLU A 57 -46.97 -10.94 11.15
CA GLU A 57 -48.20 -10.29 11.65
C GLU A 57 -49.45 -11.14 11.37
N GLU A 58 -49.59 -11.69 10.16
CA GLU A 58 -50.73 -12.52 9.77
C GLU A 58 -50.79 -13.79 10.61
N GLN A 59 -49.62 -14.41 10.81
CA GLN A 59 -49.49 -15.60 11.63
C GLN A 59 -49.84 -15.31 13.10
N SER A 60 -49.46 -14.14 13.61
CA SER A 60 -49.82 -13.69 14.95
C SER A 60 -51.34 -13.51 15.11
N CYS A 61 -51.98 -12.75 14.21
CA CYS A 61 -53.45 -12.57 14.24
C CYS A 61 -54.19 -13.91 14.13
N ALA A 62 -53.72 -14.83 13.26
CA ALA A 62 -54.29 -16.16 13.13
C ALA A 62 -54.16 -16.99 14.42
N ALA A 63 -53.03 -16.89 15.13
CA ALA A 63 -52.81 -17.57 16.41
C ALA A 63 -53.71 -17.03 17.53
N LEU A 64 -53.97 -15.71 17.55
CA LEU A 64 -54.86 -15.07 18.53
C LEU A 64 -56.36 -15.17 18.15
N GLN A 65 -56.68 -15.71 16.97
CA GLN A 65 -58.03 -15.69 16.39
C GLN A 65 -58.61 -14.28 16.24
N GLU A 66 -57.76 -13.29 15.99
CA GLU A 66 -58.16 -11.90 15.77
C GLU A 66 -58.35 -11.61 14.27
N PRO A 67 -59.34 -10.78 13.91
CA PRO A 67 -59.54 -10.37 12.53
C PRO A 67 -58.39 -9.50 12.03
N LEU A 68 -57.89 -9.79 10.83
CA LEU A 68 -56.80 -9.04 10.21
C LEU A 68 -57.33 -7.79 9.49
N TYR A 69 -57.18 -6.61 10.10
CA TYR A 69 -57.76 -5.36 9.62
C TYR A 69 -57.33 -4.94 8.20
N ARG A 70 -56.10 -5.25 7.77
CA ARG A 70 -55.65 -4.92 6.39
C ARG A 70 -56.44 -5.64 5.29
N VAL A 71 -57.16 -6.72 5.63
CA VAL A 71 -57.99 -7.47 4.68
C VAL A 71 -59.21 -6.65 4.23
N GLU A 72 -59.68 -5.71 5.04
CA GLU A 72 -60.80 -4.81 4.68
C GLU A 72 -60.48 -3.96 3.44
N THR A 73 -59.20 -3.63 3.23
CA THR A 73 -58.71 -2.91 2.04
C THR A 73 -58.23 -3.88 0.94
N GLY A 74 -58.62 -5.15 1.00
CA GLY A 74 -58.21 -6.20 0.06
C GLY A 74 -56.71 -6.53 0.13
N ASN A 75 -56.06 -6.26 1.27
CA ASN A 75 -54.63 -6.49 1.50
C ASN A 75 -53.72 -5.81 0.45
N TYR A 76 -54.08 -4.58 0.04
CA TYR A 76 -53.38 -3.85 -1.02
C TYR A 76 -51.89 -3.65 -0.75
N GLU A 77 -51.53 -3.28 0.49
CA GLU A 77 -50.12 -3.04 0.90
C GLU A 77 -49.26 -4.28 0.64
N TYR A 78 -49.71 -5.46 1.08
CA TYR A 78 -48.98 -6.71 0.87
C TYR A 78 -48.75 -7.00 -0.62
N ARG A 79 -49.79 -6.85 -1.45
CA ARG A 79 -49.65 -7.05 -2.91
C ARG A 79 -48.67 -6.07 -3.54
N LEU A 80 -48.68 -4.81 -3.09
CA LEU A 80 -47.77 -3.79 -3.58
C LEU A 80 -46.33 -4.12 -3.20
N VAL A 81 -46.07 -4.45 -1.93
CA VAL A 81 -44.75 -4.84 -1.44
C VAL A 81 -44.21 -6.07 -2.18
N LEU A 82 -45.05 -7.08 -2.44
CA LEU A 82 -44.67 -8.25 -3.24
C LEU A 82 -44.23 -7.88 -4.67
N ARG A 83 -44.93 -6.94 -5.32
CA ARG A 83 -44.55 -6.46 -6.65
C ARG A 83 -43.22 -5.72 -6.60
N CYS A 84 -43.06 -4.76 -5.67
CA CYS A 84 -41.81 -4.02 -5.51
C CYS A 84 -40.63 -4.95 -5.20
N ARG A 85 -40.83 -6.01 -4.40
CA ARG A 85 -39.81 -7.03 -4.14
C ARG A 85 -39.36 -7.75 -5.41
N GLN A 86 -40.28 -8.08 -6.31
CA GLN A 86 -39.95 -8.74 -7.58
C GLN A 86 -39.15 -7.82 -8.51
N GLU A 87 -39.55 -6.56 -8.62
CA GLU A 87 -38.83 -5.54 -9.40
C GLU A 87 -37.42 -5.29 -8.83
N ALA A 88 -37.32 -5.13 -7.51
CA ALA A 88 -36.04 -4.97 -6.81
C ALA A 88 -35.15 -6.21 -6.96
N ARG A 89 -35.72 -7.43 -6.93
CA ARG A 89 -34.98 -8.68 -7.16
C ARG A 89 -34.34 -8.71 -8.55
N ALA A 90 -35.08 -8.30 -9.58
CA ALA A 90 -34.57 -8.26 -10.95
C ALA A 90 -33.44 -7.24 -11.09
N LYS A 91 -33.61 -6.04 -10.53
CA LYS A 91 -32.58 -4.98 -10.50
C LYS A 91 -31.32 -5.43 -9.75
N PHE A 92 -31.47 -6.02 -8.56
CA PHE A 92 -30.38 -6.59 -7.78
C PHE A 92 -29.64 -7.69 -8.55
N ALA A 93 -30.36 -8.64 -9.16
CA ALA A 93 -29.75 -9.74 -9.90
C ALA A 93 -28.93 -9.25 -11.10
N LYS A 94 -29.45 -8.25 -11.83
CA LYS A 94 -28.73 -7.62 -12.94
C LYS A 94 -27.44 -6.96 -12.47
N LEU A 95 -27.52 -6.08 -11.46
CA LEU A 95 -26.34 -5.38 -10.92
C LEU A 95 -25.32 -6.34 -10.30
N ARG A 96 -25.76 -7.47 -9.74
CA ARG A 96 -24.86 -8.51 -9.24
C ARG A 96 -24.00 -9.09 -10.37
N SER A 97 -24.61 -9.36 -11.53
CA SER A 97 -23.88 -9.83 -12.71
C SER A 97 -22.90 -8.76 -13.20
N ASP A 98 -23.35 -7.50 -13.28
CA ASP A 98 -22.52 -6.38 -13.74
C ASP A 98 -21.28 -6.17 -12.85
N VAL A 99 -21.44 -6.25 -11.52
CA VAL A 99 -20.33 -6.13 -10.57
C VAL A 99 -19.33 -7.28 -10.71
N LEU A 100 -19.81 -8.51 -10.87
CA LEU A 100 -18.92 -9.67 -11.05
C LEU A 100 -18.03 -9.50 -12.28
N VAL A 101 -18.63 -9.15 -13.43
CA VAL A 101 -17.88 -8.92 -14.68
C VAL A 101 -16.91 -7.75 -14.52
N LYS A 102 -17.32 -6.63 -13.90
CA LYS A 102 -16.42 -5.49 -13.69
C LYS A 102 -15.24 -5.82 -12.77
N LEU A 103 -15.47 -6.60 -11.72
CA LEU A 103 -14.40 -7.04 -10.82
C LEU A 103 -13.38 -7.92 -11.56
N GLU A 104 -13.86 -8.85 -12.38
CA GLU A 104 -12.99 -9.71 -13.19
C GLU A 104 -12.17 -8.90 -14.22
N LEU A 105 -12.80 -7.92 -14.89
CA LEU A 105 -12.09 -7.03 -15.82
C LEU A 105 -11.04 -6.16 -15.10
N LEU A 106 -11.38 -5.65 -13.91
CA LEU A 106 -10.46 -4.85 -13.11
C LEU A 106 -9.27 -5.70 -12.64
N ASP A 107 -9.51 -6.94 -12.21
CA ASP A 107 -8.46 -7.85 -11.76
C ASP A 107 -7.52 -8.26 -12.89
N ASN A 108 -8.06 -8.60 -14.06
CA ASN A 108 -7.24 -8.86 -15.26
C ASN A 108 -6.37 -7.66 -15.63
N LYS A 109 -6.94 -6.45 -15.58
CA LYS A 109 -6.20 -5.21 -15.81
C LYS A 109 -5.13 -4.98 -14.73
N HIS A 110 -5.45 -5.24 -13.46
CA HIS A 110 -4.54 -5.08 -12.34
C HIS A 110 -3.28 -5.93 -12.53
N VAL A 111 -3.47 -7.23 -12.75
CA VAL A 111 -2.36 -8.18 -12.89
C VAL A 111 -1.49 -7.84 -14.10
N GLN A 112 -2.10 -7.57 -15.26
CA GLN A 112 -1.35 -7.27 -16.48
C GLN A 112 -0.62 -5.93 -16.40
N ASP A 113 -1.33 -4.85 -16.06
CA ASP A 113 -0.75 -3.50 -16.08
C ASP A 113 0.27 -3.34 -14.96
N VAL A 114 -0.02 -3.75 -13.71
CA VAL A 114 0.91 -3.51 -12.59
C VAL A 114 2.19 -4.31 -12.74
N VAL A 115 2.11 -5.59 -13.11
CA VAL A 115 3.31 -6.43 -13.31
C VAL A 115 4.16 -5.88 -14.45
N TRP A 116 3.53 -5.48 -15.56
CA TRP A 116 4.24 -4.92 -16.70
C TRP A 116 4.91 -3.59 -16.37
N GLN A 117 4.22 -2.70 -15.65
CA GLN A 117 4.77 -1.42 -15.21
C GLN A 117 5.94 -1.62 -14.23
N LEU A 118 5.82 -2.56 -13.28
CA LEU A 118 6.89 -2.89 -12.35
C LEU A 118 8.11 -3.49 -13.06
N HIS A 119 7.89 -4.37 -14.03
CA HIS A 119 8.96 -4.93 -14.85
C HIS A 119 9.70 -3.83 -15.63
N LYS A 120 8.97 -2.91 -16.27
CA LYS A 120 9.56 -1.75 -16.96
C LYS A 120 10.34 -0.85 -16.02
N PHE A 121 9.83 -0.63 -14.82
CA PHE A 121 10.51 0.14 -13.79
C PHE A 121 11.84 -0.50 -13.39
N ALA A 122 11.82 -1.80 -13.06
CA ALA A 122 13.01 -2.56 -12.69
C ALA A 122 14.04 -2.64 -13.83
N ALA A 123 13.60 -2.88 -15.06
CA ALA A 123 14.47 -2.88 -16.24
C ALA A 123 15.10 -1.49 -16.49
N GLY A 124 14.32 -0.42 -16.29
CA GLY A 124 14.82 0.95 -16.35
C GLY A 124 15.89 1.25 -15.30
N LEU A 125 15.66 0.79 -14.05
CA LEU A 125 16.64 0.89 -12.96
C LEU A 125 17.92 0.10 -13.27
N ALA A 126 17.79 -1.16 -13.69
CA ALA A 126 18.92 -2.01 -14.04
C ALA A 126 19.79 -1.37 -15.14
N THR A 127 19.14 -0.79 -16.16
CA THR A 127 19.83 -0.08 -17.24
C THR A 127 20.53 1.19 -16.72
N TYR A 128 19.89 1.95 -15.83
CA TYR A 128 20.50 3.13 -15.22
C TYR A 128 21.74 2.77 -14.37
N TYR A 129 21.65 1.72 -13.55
CA TYR A 129 22.78 1.25 -12.74
C TYR A 129 23.92 0.70 -13.59
N ALA A 130 23.61 -0.09 -14.63
CA ALA A 130 24.62 -0.59 -15.57
C ALA A 130 25.38 0.56 -16.25
N ASN A 131 24.65 1.54 -16.81
CA ASN A 131 25.25 2.72 -17.44
C ASN A 131 26.09 3.55 -16.46
N THR A 132 25.65 3.66 -15.20
CA THR A 132 26.36 4.41 -14.16
C THR A 132 27.63 3.69 -13.73
N ARG A 133 27.56 2.36 -13.58
CA ARG A 133 28.72 1.51 -13.28
C ARG A 133 29.76 1.59 -14.39
N ASP A 134 29.33 1.50 -15.64
CA ASP A 134 30.22 1.55 -16.80
C ASP A 134 30.89 2.95 -16.90
N LEU A 135 30.13 4.02 -16.67
CA LEU A 135 30.68 5.38 -16.57
C LEU A 135 31.69 5.54 -15.42
N LEU A 136 31.42 4.95 -14.27
CA LEU A 136 32.33 5.03 -13.11
C LEU A 136 33.59 4.18 -13.34
N SER A 137 33.46 3.02 -13.99
CA SER A 137 34.59 2.15 -14.32
C SER A 137 35.53 2.72 -15.38
N THR A 138 35.02 3.61 -16.24
CA THR A 138 35.83 4.34 -17.24
C THR A 138 36.57 5.53 -16.64
N VAL A 139 36.12 6.04 -15.50
CA VAL A 139 36.88 6.99 -14.70
C VAL A 139 37.91 6.18 -13.90
N THR A 140 39.10 5.99 -14.49
CA THR A 140 40.29 5.60 -13.72
C THR A 140 40.61 6.76 -12.78
N LEU A 141 40.01 6.76 -11.59
CA LEU A 141 40.52 7.55 -10.49
C LEU A 141 41.91 6.95 -10.22
N PHE A 142 42.94 7.59 -10.79
CA PHE A 142 44.32 7.25 -10.48
C PHE A 142 44.46 7.15 -8.96
N PRO A 143 45.19 6.15 -8.41
CA PRO A 143 45.73 6.31 -7.08
C PRO A 143 46.63 7.55 -7.17
N VAL A 144 46.22 8.66 -6.58
CA VAL A 144 47.16 9.75 -6.30
C VAL A 144 48.03 9.21 -5.19
N GLU A 145 49.10 8.51 -5.56
CA GLU A 145 50.19 8.28 -4.64
C GLU A 145 50.80 9.64 -4.33
N VAL A 146 50.39 10.20 -3.19
CA VAL A 146 51.07 11.36 -2.62
C VAL A 146 52.42 10.84 -2.15
N ASP A 147 53.45 10.99 -2.99
CA ASP A 147 54.82 10.68 -2.61
C ASP A 147 55.26 11.70 -1.56
N LEU A 148 55.05 11.34 -0.30
CA LEU A 148 55.54 12.09 0.85
C LEU A 148 57.06 11.92 0.87
N SER A 149 57.77 12.85 0.23
CA SER A 149 59.23 12.92 0.34
C SER A 149 59.62 12.90 1.83
N HIS A 150 60.71 12.20 2.17
CA HIS A 150 61.16 11.94 3.55
C HIS A 150 61.31 13.17 4.48
N SER A 151 61.17 14.39 3.96
CA SER A 151 61.12 15.65 4.71
C SER A 151 59.72 16.02 5.23
N ALA A 152 58.64 15.38 4.77
CA ALA A 152 57.27 15.72 5.14
C ALA A 152 56.94 15.48 6.64
N PHE A 153 57.76 14.67 7.32
CA PHE A 153 57.64 14.42 8.77
C PHE A 153 58.84 14.92 9.58
N GLN A 154 59.65 15.85 9.06
CA GLN A 154 60.62 16.55 9.91
C GLN A 154 59.88 17.54 10.83
N TYR A 155 59.25 17.00 11.87
CA TYR A 155 59.08 17.72 13.12
C TYR A 155 60.49 18.12 13.56
N LYS A 156 60.81 19.41 13.43
CA LYS A 156 61.99 19.97 14.08
C LYS A 156 61.83 19.70 15.58
N SER A 157 62.52 18.67 16.05
CA SER A 157 62.71 18.38 17.46
C SER A 157 63.47 19.56 18.07
N THR A 158 62.75 20.61 18.45
CA THR A 158 63.26 21.60 19.40
C THR A 158 63.48 20.89 20.71
N GLY A 159 64.76 20.78 21.08
CA GLY A 159 65.25 20.07 22.26
C GLY A 159 64.65 20.55 23.59
N PRO A 160 65.08 19.89 24.68
CA PRO A 160 64.32 19.76 25.92
C PRO A 160 64.14 21.10 26.62
N GLN A 161 62.89 21.54 26.79
CA GLN A 161 62.53 22.53 27.80
C GLN A 161 61.88 21.84 28.99
N THR A 162 62.60 21.95 30.10
CA THR A 162 62.24 21.65 31.48
C THR A 162 60.81 22.05 31.82
N LEU A 163 60.00 21.08 32.22
CA LEU A 163 58.72 21.30 32.89
C LEU A 163 59.01 21.66 34.35
N THR A 164 59.10 22.96 34.65
CA THR A 164 58.83 23.46 35.99
C THR A 164 57.36 23.81 36.09
N SER A 165 56.80 23.40 37.21
CA SER A 165 55.43 23.53 37.69
C SER A 165 54.89 24.96 37.71
N GLU A 166 53.55 25.02 37.79
CA GLU A 166 52.69 26.19 38.10
C GLU A 166 52.18 26.93 36.87
N ASP A 167 50.95 26.64 36.45
CA ASP A 167 49.83 27.53 36.77
C ASP A 167 48.48 26.89 36.40
N ILE A 168 47.63 26.86 37.42
CA ILE A 168 46.19 26.59 37.36
C ILE A 168 45.56 27.83 36.75
N ASP A 169 44.69 27.67 35.75
CA ASP A 169 43.56 28.59 35.64
C ASP A 169 42.36 27.95 34.93
N ASP A 170 41.23 28.34 35.49
CA ASP A 170 39.89 27.78 35.46
C ASP A 170 39.16 28.02 34.12
N TYR A 171 38.03 27.34 33.96
CA TYR A 171 36.74 27.81 33.41
C TYR A 171 35.98 26.75 32.61
N GLU A 172 34.81 26.44 33.18
CA GLU A 172 33.76 25.50 32.81
C GLU A 172 33.24 25.63 31.36
N SER A 173 32.67 24.53 30.87
CA SER A 173 31.65 24.57 29.81
C SER A 173 30.49 23.66 30.17
N GLU A 174 29.31 24.25 30.12
CA GLU A 174 28.02 23.76 30.58
C GLU A 174 27.49 22.53 29.83
N GLU A 175 26.59 21.83 30.53
CA GLU A 175 25.85 20.61 30.18
C GLU A 175 25.04 20.69 28.87
N LYS A 176 24.84 19.52 28.22
CA LYS A 176 23.48 18.96 28.02
C LYS A 176 23.49 17.54 27.45
N GLN A 177 22.87 16.66 28.21
CA GLN A 177 22.46 15.31 27.83
C GLN A 177 21.37 15.35 26.75
N HIS A 178 21.49 14.51 25.72
CA HIS A 178 20.33 14.05 24.95
C HIS A 178 20.43 12.55 24.71
N SER A 179 19.50 11.84 25.35
CA SER A 179 19.28 10.41 25.38
C SER A 179 18.83 9.91 24.01
N ILE A 180 19.56 8.96 23.42
CA ILE A 180 19.09 8.18 22.28
C ILE A 180 18.51 6.89 22.85
N ASN A 181 17.19 6.73 22.74
CA ASN A 181 16.49 5.48 23.02
C ASN A 181 16.84 4.46 21.94
N GLU A 182 17.55 3.41 22.36
CA GLU A 182 17.89 2.23 21.58
C GLU A 182 16.83 1.15 21.86
N GLU A 183 15.83 1.02 20.98
CA GLU A 183 14.90 -0.12 20.98
C GLU A 183 14.71 -0.61 19.54
N LEU A 184 15.62 -1.49 19.10
CA LEU A 184 15.39 -2.40 17.97
C LEU A 184 16.30 -3.63 18.11
N LEU A 185 16.01 -4.49 19.09
CA LEU A 185 16.63 -5.81 19.18
C LEU A 185 15.78 -6.82 18.39
N ILE A 186 16.29 -7.23 17.23
CA ILE A 186 15.83 -8.40 16.49
C ILE A 186 16.58 -9.60 17.06
N ASP A 187 15.88 -10.43 17.81
CA ASP A 187 16.38 -11.70 18.35
C ASP A 187 16.55 -12.72 17.21
N THR A 188 17.79 -13.15 16.97
CA THR A 188 18.16 -14.10 15.91
C THR A 188 18.39 -15.52 16.42
N SER A 189 17.88 -15.85 17.61
CA SER A 189 18.06 -17.19 18.20
C SER A 189 16.88 -18.13 17.94
N ASN A 190 16.61 -18.46 16.68
CA ASN A 190 15.89 -19.70 16.34
C ASN A 190 16.08 -20.12 14.87
N PHE A 191 17.19 -20.78 14.58
CA PHE A 191 17.33 -21.63 13.39
C PHE A 191 17.66 -23.06 13.86
N PRO A 192 16.85 -24.07 13.52
CA PRO A 192 17.15 -25.46 13.83
C PRO A 192 18.26 -25.99 12.90
N PRO A 193 19.15 -26.88 13.39
CA PRO A 193 20.26 -27.40 12.59
C PRO A 193 19.80 -28.47 11.58
N ASP A 194 20.36 -28.38 10.39
CA ASP A 194 20.27 -29.37 9.31
C ASP A 194 20.68 -30.76 9.81
N SER A 195 19.82 -31.75 9.58
CA SER A 195 20.17 -33.16 9.70
C SER A 195 20.65 -33.66 8.34
N ILE A 196 21.97 -33.76 8.22
CA ILE A 196 22.62 -34.67 7.27
C ILE A 196 22.90 -35.93 8.06
N ASP A 197 22.28 -37.06 7.70
CA ASP A 197 23.09 -38.28 7.59
C ASP A 197 22.50 -39.34 6.66
N ASN A 198 23.45 -39.99 5.98
CA ASN A 198 23.30 -41.09 5.06
C ASN A 198 22.84 -42.37 5.77
N THR A 199 21.97 -43.15 5.13
CA THR A 199 22.16 -44.58 4.74
C THR A 199 20.93 -45.04 3.96
#